data_AF-A0A839UFE3-F1
#
_entry.id   AF-A0A839UFE3-F1
#
_cell.length_a   1.000
_cell.length_b   1.000
_cell.length_c   1.000
_cell.angle_alpha   90.00
_cell.angle_beta   90.00
_cell.angle_gamma   90.00
#
_symmetry.space_group_name_H-M   'P 1'
#
loop_
_entity.id
_entity.type
_entity.pdbx_description
1 polymer ?
#
loop_
_entity_poly.entity_id
_entity_poly.type
_entity_poly.pdbx_seq_one_letter_code
_entity_poly.pdbx_strand_id
1 'polypeptide(L)'
;MTRYIALFNHRDWDSLRALLADDVKLNQSTHPIRVGSADVGMFFSICAKLAGVWLAPAWLEGREVIAVFENRLAATPNYFMWLEWRGDEIRFIHDYKYVHYVMADAETNVGASGIGDRGGGVT
;
A
#
# COMPACT_ATOMS: atom_id res chain seq x y z
N MET A 1 6.02 6.37 5.51
CA MET A 1 5.06 5.84 4.51
C MET A 1 5.39 6.26 3.07
N THR A 2 5.44 7.57 2.76
CA THR A 2 5.60 8.12 1.40
C THR A 2 6.76 7.55 0.58
N ARG A 3 7.94 7.38 1.20
CA ARG A 3 9.13 6.82 0.52
C ARG A 3 8.87 5.42 -0.02
N TYR A 4 8.26 4.54 0.78
CA TYR A 4 7.94 3.17 0.36
C TYR A 4 6.98 3.17 -0.84
N ILE A 5 5.89 3.96 -0.76
CA ILE A 5 4.88 4.06 -1.83
C ILE A 5 5.52 4.55 -3.13
N ALA A 6 6.33 5.61 -3.07
CA ALA A 6 7.00 6.16 -4.24
C ALA A 6 7.93 5.12 -4.90
N LEU A 7 8.79 4.47 -4.13
CA LEU A 7 9.71 3.46 -4.66
C LEU A 7 8.95 2.27 -5.28
N PHE A 8 7.90 1.78 -4.63
CA PHE A 8 7.07 0.71 -5.17
C PHE A 8 6.42 1.08 -6.49
N ASN A 9 5.84 2.27 -6.56
CA ASN A 9 5.15 2.77 -7.74
C ASN A 9 6.11 3.06 -8.91
N HIS A 10 7.35 3.46 -8.60
CA HIS A 10 8.45 3.55 -9.56
C HIS A 10 9.09 2.20 -9.91
N ARG A 11 8.66 1.12 -9.25
CA ARG A 11 9.20 -0.24 -9.40
C ARG A 11 10.69 -0.34 -9.07
N ASP A 12 11.14 0.51 -8.14
CA ASP A 12 12.50 0.49 -7.61
C ASP A 12 12.61 -0.56 -6.49
N TRP A 13 12.74 -1.81 -6.90
CA TRP A 13 12.77 -2.96 -6.01
C TRP A 13 14.04 -3.04 -5.17
N ASP A 14 15.17 -2.53 -5.68
CA ASP A 14 16.44 -2.53 -4.96
C ASP A 14 16.38 -1.53 -3.80
N SER A 15 15.90 -0.31 -4.07
CA SER A 15 15.70 0.68 -3.01
C SER A 15 14.64 0.24 -2.00
N LEU A 16 13.60 -0.50 -2.42
CA LEU A 16 12.63 -1.10 -1.49
C LEU A 16 13.26 -2.14 -0.58
N ARG A 17 14.09 -3.04 -1.14
CA ARG A 17 14.83 -4.03 -0.34
C ARG A 17 15.77 -3.38 0.67
N ALA A 18 16.39 -2.25 0.29
CA ALA A 18 17.26 -1.49 1.18
C ALA A 18 16.53 -0.82 2.36
N LEU A 19 15.19 -0.77 2.36
CA LEU A 19 14.41 -0.30 3.51
C LEU A 19 14.13 -1.39 4.53
N LEU A 20 14.40 -2.66 4.25
CA LEU A 20 14.07 -3.76 5.15
C LEU A 20 15.11 -3.85 6.27
N ALA A 21 14.65 -3.91 7.53
CA ALA A 21 15.50 -4.33 8.63
C ALA A 21 15.93 -5.79 8.43
N ASP A 22 17.09 -6.18 8.96
CA ASP A 22 17.57 -7.56 8.89
C ASP A 22 16.58 -8.57 9.50
N ASP A 23 15.86 -8.16 10.55
CA ASP A 23 14.86 -8.95 11.29
C ASP A 23 13.40 -8.67 10.87
N VAL A 24 13.18 -8.04 9.71
CA VAL A 24 11.85 -7.68 9.23
C VAL A 24 10.90 -8.88 9.19
N LYS A 25 9.62 -8.62 9.50
CA LYS A 25 8.55 -9.60 9.42
C LYS A 25 7.54 -9.23 8.35
N LEU A 26 7.03 -10.22 7.64
CA LEU A 26 5.89 -10.08 6.74
C LEU A 26 4.78 -11.02 7.21
N ASN A 27 3.62 -10.45 7.53
CA ASN A 27 2.41 -11.20 7.85
C ASN A 27 1.40 -11.02 6.73
N GLN A 28 1.13 -12.10 5.99
CA GLN A 28 0.09 -12.15 4.96
C GLN A 28 -1.14 -12.90 5.50
N SER A 29 -1.72 -12.39 6.58
CA SER A 29 -2.96 -12.77 7.30
C SER A 29 -3.31 -14.27 7.42
N THR A 30 -3.45 -14.99 6.32
CA THR A 30 -3.73 -16.43 6.23
C THR A 30 -2.48 -17.31 6.04
N HIS A 31 -1.29 -16.71 5.90
CA HIS A 31 -0.04 -17.42 5.65
C HIS A 31 0.93 -17.34 6.84
N PRO A 32 1.85 -18.31 6.98
CA PRO A 32 2.93 -18.22 7.96
C PRO A 32 3.72 -16.91 7.83
N ILE A 33 4.10 -16.35 8.98
CA ILE A 33 4.93 -15.14 9.02
C ILE A 33 6.29 -15.45 8.40
N ARG A 34 6.70 -14.64 7.45
CA ARG A 34 8.06 -14.64 6.89
C ARG A 34 8.95 -13.73 7.72
N VAL A 35 10.20 -14.15 7.92
CA VAL A 35 11.15 -13.42 8.77
C VAL A 35 12.47 -13.28 8.03
N GLY A 36 13.04 -12.08 8.09
CA GLY A 36 14.34 -11.77 7.53
C GLY A 36 14.26 -11.07 6.18
N SER A 37 15.19 -10.13 5.96
CA SER A 37 15.23 -9.29 4.75
C SER A 37 15.33 -10.08 3.45
N ALA A 38 15.99 -11.24 3.45
CA ALA A 38 16.08 -12.12 2.28
C ALA A 38 14.72 -12.72 1.89
N ASP A 39 14.00 -13.33 2.84
CA ASP A 39 12.71 -13.98 2.57
C ASP A 39 11.60 -12.95 2.32
N VAL A 40 11.56 -11.89 3.12
CA VAL A 40 10.65 -10.76 2.89
C VAL A 40 10.99 -10.05 1.57
N GLY A 41 12.25 -9.93 1.19
CA GLY A 41 12.65 -9.34 -0.09
C GLY A 41 12.11 -10.08 -1.32
N MET A 42 11.85 -11.39 -1.22
CA MET A 42 11.23 -12.17 -2.30
C MET A 42 9.78 -11.76 -2.58
N PHE A 43 9.09 -11.15 -1.61
CA PHE A 43 7.75 -10.56 -1.81
C PHE A 43 7.76 -9.55 -2.95
N PHE A 44 8.77 -8.67 -3.02
CA PHE A 44 8.86 -7.67 -4.09
C PHE A 44 9.10 -8.30 -5.46
N SER A 45 9.79 -9.43 -5.53
CA SER A 45 9.97 -10.19 -6.77
C SER A 45 8.64 -10.79 -7.27
N ILE A 46 7.70 -11.09 -6.37
CA ILE A 46 6.34 -11.52 -6.74
C ILE A 46 5.53 -10.32 -7.22
N CYS A 47 5.54 -9.20 -6.48
CA CYS A 47 4.89 -7.96 -6.90
C CYS A 47 5.38 -7.49 -8.29
N ALA A 48 6.67 -7.65 -8.59
CA ALA A 48 7.23 -7.32 -9.89
C ALA A 48 6.58 -8.09 -11.05
N LYS A 49 6.06 -9.29 -10.82
CA LYS A 49 5.37 -10.09 -11.85
C LYS A 49 3.92 -9.66 -12.07
N LEU A 50 3.31 -8.98 -11.10
CA LEU A 50 1.94 -8.51 -11.18
C LEU A 50 1.90 -7.15 -11.91
N ALA A 51 1.59 -7.19 -13.21
CA ALA A 51 1.38 -5.98 -13.99
C ALA A 51 0.11 -5.26 -13.49
N GLY A 52 0.24 -3.99 -13.10
CA GLY A 52 -0.91 -3.14 -12.75
C GLY A 52 -1.06 -2.81 -11.28
N VAL A 53 -0.28 -3.43 -10.38
CA VAL A 53 -0.33 -3.10 -8.95
C VAL A 53 0.18 -1.68 -8.70
N TRP A 54 -0.59 -0.90 -7.95
CA TRP A 54 -0.26 0.47 -7.54
C TRP A 54 -0.66 0.71 -6.08
N LEU A 55 0.11 1.56 -5.39
CA LEU A 55 -0.10 1.90 -3.99
C LEU A 55 -0.51 3.37 -3.83
N ALA A 56 -1.46 3.62 -2.94
CA ALA A 56 -1.81 4.98 -2.52
C ALA A 56 -1.83 5.10 -0.99
N PRO A 57 -1.51 6.27 -0.42
CA PRO A 57 -1.74 6.51 1.01
C PRO A 57 -3.25 6.51 1.28
N ALA A 58 -3.65 5.98 2.43
CA ALA A 58 -5.03 5.95 2.88
C ALA A 58 -5.12 6.02 4.40
N TRP A 59 -6.35 6.19 4.90
CA TRP A 59 -6.68 6.18 6.31
C TRP A 59 -7.74 5.13 6.58
N LEU A 60 -7.53 4.31 7.60
CA LEU A 60 -8.50 3.34 8.07
C LEU A 60 -8.62 3.45 9.59
N GLU A 61 -9.80 3.81 10.10
CA GLU A 61 -10.08 3.94 11.54
C GLU A 61 -9.02 4.79 12.30
N GLY A 62 -8.60 5.91 11.70
CA GLY A 62 -7.60 6.83 12.28
C GLY A 62 -6.15 6.37 12.15
N ARG A 63 -5.88 5.26 11.46
CA ARG A 63 -4.53 4.77 11.16
C ARG A 63 -4.14 5.06 9.71
N GLU A 64 -2.92 5.56 9.51
CA GLU A 64 -2.32 5.63 8.17
C GLU A 64 -2.01 4.21 7.66
N VAL A 65 -2.57 3.89 6.50
CA VAL A 65 -2.39 2.60 5.81
C VAL A 65 -2.02 2.84 4.35
N ILE A 66 -1.66 1.77 3.66
CA ILE A 66 -1.43 1.74 2.22
C ILE A 66 -2.62 1.04 1.57
N ALA A 67 -3.30 1.73 0.67
CA ALA A 67 -4.31 1.15 -0.20
C ALA A 67 -3.62 0.47 -1.39
N VAL A 68 -3.95 -0.79 -1.65
CA VAL A 68 -3.38 -1.58 -2.75
C VAL A 68 -4.42 -1.81 -3.83
N PHE A 69 -4.11 -1.38 -5.05
CA PHE A 69 -4.94 -1.54 -6.23
C PHE A 69 -4.27 -2.55 -7.15
N GLU A 70 -4.95 -3.63 -7.50
CA GLU A 70 -4.44 -4.61 -8.47
C GLU A 70 -4.79 -4.22 -9.92
N ASN A 71 -5.64 -3.21 -10.10
CA ASN A 71 -5.98 -2.60 -11.37
C ASN A 71 -5.94 -1.07 -11.24
N ARG A 72 -5.22 -0.38 -12.13
CA ARG A 72 -5.12 1.09 -12.15
C ARG A 72 -6.44 1.82 -12.37
N LEU A 73 -7.44 1.14 -12.94
CA LEU A 73 -8.78 1.69 -13.17
C LEU A 73 -9.76 1.37 -12.02
N ALA A 74 -9.32 0.63 -10.99
CA ALA A 74 -10.19 0.30 -9.87
C ALA A 74 -10.51 1.56 -9.04
N ALA A 75 -11.80 1.79 -8.79
CA ALA A 75 -12.28 2.90 -7.98
C ALA A 75 -12.05 2.70 -6.48
N THR A 76 -11.88 1.45 -6.05
CA THR A 76 -11.66 1.05 -4.64
C THR A 76 -10.44 0.14 -4.54
N PRO A 77 -9.72 0.15 -3.40
CA PRO A 77 -8.60 -0.74 -3.19
C PRO A 77 -9.06 -2.19 -3.03
N ASN A 78 -8.23 -3.12 -3.49
CA ASN A 78 -8.45 -4.55 -3.32
C ASN A 78 -8.16 -5.01 -1.89
N TYR A 79 -7.17 -4.40 -1.24
CA TYR A 79 -6.78 -4.66 0.15
C TYR A 79 -5.91 -3.51 0.67
N PHE A 80 -5.59 -3.59 1.96
CA PHE A 80 -4.70 -2.65 2.62
C PHE A 80 -3.40 -3.33 3.05
N MET A 81 -2.36 -2.52 3.25
CA MET A 81 -1.16 -2.89 3.98
C MET A 81 -0.90 -1.84 5.05
N TRP A 82 -0.20 -2.23 6.11
CA TRP A 82 0.45 -1.25 6.98
C TRP A 82 1.93 -1.58 7.15
N LEU A 83 2.72 -0.59 7.55
CA LEU A 83 4.14 -0.74 7.82
C LEU A 83 4.46 -0.28 9.24
N GLU A 84 5.25 -1.06 9.95
CA GLU A 84 5.92 -0.62 11.17
C GLU A 84 7.36 -0.27 10.85
N TRP A 85 7.80 0.89 11.35
CA TRP A 85 9.14 1.41 11.14
C TRP A 85 9.95 1.40 12.44
N ARG A 86 11.28 1.26 12.32
CA ARG A 86 12.26 1.51 13.38
C ARG A 86 13.33 2.43 12.80
N GLY A 87 13.23 3.72 13.09
CA GLY A 87 14.00 4.74 12.37
C GLY A 87 13.64 4.69 10.89
N ASP A 88 14.63 4.40 10.05
CA ASP A 88 14.51 4.44 8.60
C ASP A 88 14.24 3.05 7.99
N GLU A 89 14.20 2.02 8.83
CA GLU A 89 14.02 0.62 8.44
C GLU A 89 12.59 0.15 8.71
N ILE A 90 12.09 -0.72 7.84
CA ILE A 90 10.83 -1.44 7.99
C ILE A 90 11.08 -2.68 8.82
N ARG A 91 10.40 -2.78 9.97
CA ARG A 91 10.46 -3.94 10.87
C ARG A 91 9.28 -4.89 10.68
N PHE A 92 8.16 -4.40 10.16
CA PHE A 92 6.99 -5.22 9.93
C PHE A 92 6.18 -4.72 8.74
N ILE A 93 5.83 -5.63 7.83
CA ILE A 93 4.84 -5.46 6.79
C ILE A 93 3.61 -6.32 7.14
N HIS A 94 2.46 -5.68 7.32
CA HIS A 94 1.19 -6.40 7.46
C HIS A 94 0.42 -6.24 6.16
N ASP A 95 0.14 -7.36 5.50
CA ASP A 95 -0.48 -7.45 4.19
C ASP A 95 -1.81 -8.20 4.32
N TYR A 96 -2.90 -7.48 4.03
CA TYR A 96 -4.27 -7.97 4.21
C TYR A 96 -4.86 -8.55 2.92
N LYS A 97 -4.05 -8.87 1.91
CA LYS A 97 -4.50 -9.43 0.62
C LYS A 97 -5.48 -10.60 0.71
N TYR A 98 -5.36 -11.45 1.73
CA TYR A 98 -6.19 -12.64 1.92
C TYR A 98 -7.26 -12.48 3.01
N VAL A 99 -7.41 -11.28 3.56
CA VAL A 99 -8.57 -10.97 4.37
C VAL A 99 -9.66 -10.57 3.40
N HIS A 100 -10.73 -11.35 3.34
CA HIS A 100 -11.98 -10.90 2.76
C HIS A 100 -12.49 -9.77 3.66
N TYR A 101 -12.01 -8.55 3.42
CA TYR A 101 -12.55 -7.38 4.07
C TYR A 101 -14.01 -7.34 3.65
N VAL A 102 -14.91 -7.58 4.60
CA VAL A 102 -16.33 -7.34 4.41
C VAL A 102 -16.44 -5.82 4.24
N MET A 103 -16.38 -5.36 3.00
CA MET A 103 -16.60 -3.96 2.60
C MET A 103 -18.11 -3.65 2.71
N ALA A 104 -18.68 -3.88 3.90
CA ALA A 104 -19.91 -3.25 4.32
C ALA A 104 -19.48 -2.09 5.23
N ASP A 105 -19.73 -0.88 4.78
CA ASP A 105 -19.70 0.36 5.58
C ASP A 105 -18.34 0.97 5.98
N ALA A 106 -17.31 0.88 5.13
CA ALA A 106 -16.15 1.76 5.25
C ALA A 106 -16.26 2.94 4.28
N GLU A 107 -16.80 4.08 4.75
CA GLU A 107 -16.75 5.36 4.03
C GLU A 107 -15.28 5.74 3.78
N THR A 108 -14.82 5.55 2.55
CA THR A 108 -13.48 5.96 2.14
C THR A 108 -13.56 7.40 1.64
N ASN A 109 -13.19 8.36 2.47
CA ASN A 109 -13.10 9.75 2.05
C ASN A 109 -11.81 9.94 1.22
N VAL A 110 -11.92 9.75 -0.10
CA VAL A 110 -10.86 10.13 -1.04
C VAL A 110 -10.84 11.65 -1.11
N GLY A 111 -9.78 12.28 -0.59
CA GLY A 111 -9.58 13.72 -0.67
C GLY A 111 -9.43 14.16 -2.13
N ALA A 112 -10.52 14.59 -2.76
CA ALA A 112 -10.49 15.36 -4.00
C ALA A 112 -10.05 16.79 -3.67
N SER A 113 -8.79 17.12 -3.97
CA SER A 113 -8.37 18.51 -3.97
C SER A 113 -8.87 19.18 -5.26
N GLY A 114 -9.82 20.11 -5.12
CA GLY A 114 -10.08 21.19 -6.07
C GLY A 114 -11.27 21.02 -7.02
N ILE A 115 -12.48 21.30 -6.55
CA ILE A 115 -13.56 21.82 -7.42
C ILE A 115 -13.38 23.34 -7.53
N GLY A 116 -13.28 23.82 -8.76
CA GLY A 116 -13.31 25.24 -9.08
C GLY A 116 -13.70 25.45 -10.55
N ASP A 117 -14.84 24.88 -10.97
CA ASP A 117 -15.53 25.31 -12.18
C ASP A 117 -16.91 25.88 -11.81
N ARG A 118 -17.13 27.14 -12.18
CA ARG A 118 -18.45 27.69 -12.52
C ARG A 118 -18.26 28.69 -13.65
N GLY A 119 -18.59 28.24 -14.86
CA GLY A 119 -18.82 29.11 -16.00
C GLY A 119 -20.09 29.99 -15.86
N GLY A 120 -20.00 31.18 -16.44
CA GLY A 120 -20.93 31.75 -17.42
C GLY A 120 -22.44 31.86 -17.12
N GLY A 121 -22.93 33.10 -17.04
CA GLY A 121 -24.34 33.45 -17.21
C GLY A 121 -24.47 34.91 -17.69
N VAL A 122 -24.90 35.06 -18.94
CA VAL A 122 -25.26 36.31 -19.63
C VAL A 122 -26.50 36.96 -19.00
N THR A 123 -26.47 38.29 -18.85
CA THR A 123 -27.57 39.21 -19.24
C THR A 123 -26.95 40.52 -19.70
#